data_AF-A0A521IF33-F1
#
_entry.id   AF-A0A521IF33-F1
#
_cell.length_a   1.000
_cell.length_b   1.000
_cell.length_c   1.000
_cell.angle_alpha   90.00
_cell.angle_beta   90.00
_cell.angle_gamma   90.00
#
_symmetry.space_group_name_H-M   'P 1'
#
loop_
_entity.id
_entity.type
_entity.pdbx_description
1 polymer ?
#
loop_
_entity_poly.entity_id
_entity_poly.type
_entity_poly.pdbx_seq_one_letter_code
_entity_poly.pdbx_strand_id
1 'polypeptide(L)' 'MNTFLSFGTWLKARRRAIGLTQSELAKQAYCAEITIRKIEADQLRPSLELAALIVNALNIAPIEQSNVVHLARQR' A
#
# COMPACT_ATOMS: atom_id res chain seq x y z
N MET A 1 -1.04 -15.73 13.44
CA MET A 1 0.12 -15.01 12.89
C MET A 1 -0.15 -14.79 11.42
N ASN A 2 -0.60 -13.59 11.01
CA ASN A 2 -0.83 -13.33 9.60
C ASN A 2 0.50 -12.91 8.97
N THR A 3 1.27 -13.92 8.56
CA THR A 3 2.57 -13.81 7.90
C THR A 3 2.34 -13.24 6.50
N PHE A 4 2.18 -11.92 6.37
CA PHE A 4 2.23 -11.29 5.06
C PHE A 4 3.66 -11.47 4.54
N LEU A 5 3.83 -12.38 3.57
CA LEU A 5 5.13 -12.71 2.97
C LEU A 5 5.73 -11.54 2.17
N SER A 6 4.92 -10.51 1.86
CA SER A 6 5.31 -9.36 1.07
C SER A 6 4.51 -8.11 1.42
N PHE A 7 5.03 -6.94 1.03
CA PHE A 7 4.31 -5.68 1.12
C PHE A 7 3.01 -5.69 0.32
N GLY A 8 2.98 -6.26 -0.90
CA GLY A 8 1.77 -6.32 -1.71
C GLY A 8 0.63 -7.09 -1.03
N THR A 9 0.97 -8.22 -0.41
CA THR A 9 -0.01 -9.03 0.34
C THR A 9 -0.51 -8.29 1.58
N TRP A 10 0.38 -7.62 2.32
CA TRP A 10 0.01 -6.77 3.46
C TRP A 10 -0.91 -5.61 3.04
N LEU A 11 -0.56 -4.91 1.97
CA LEU A 11 -1.32 -3.77 1.44
C LEU A 11 -2.75 -4.18 1.11
N LYS A 12 -2.91 -5.30 0.39
CA LYS A 12 -4.21 -5.85 0.01
C LYS A 12 -5.07 -6.16 1.22
N ALA A 13 -4.49 -6.76 2.26
CA ALA A 13 -5.22 -7.11 3.48
C ALA A 13 -5.60 -5.86 4.28
N ARG A 14 -4.69 -4.90 4.44
CA ARG A 14 -4.98 -3.63 5.14
C ARG A 14 -6.08 -2.86 4.42
N ARG A 15 -5.99 -2.71 3.10
CA ARG A 15 -7.00 -2.04 2.28
C ARG A 15 -8.38 -2.67 2.47
N ARG A 16 -8.47 -4.00 2.41
CA ARG A 16 -9.72 -4.74 2.64
C ARG A 16 -10.26 -4.56 4.05
N ALA A 17 -9.39 -4.56 5.06
CA ALA A 17 -9.79 -4.38 6.47
C ALA A 17 -10.44 -3.02 6.73
N ILE A 18 -10.09 -1.99 5.96
CA ILE A 18 -10.70 -0.64 6.04
C ILE A 18 -11.77 -0.41 4.96
N GLY A 19 -12.17 -1.45 4.22
CA GLY A 19 -13.29 -1.40 3.28
C GLY A 19 -13.02 -0.71 1.94
N LEU A 20 -11.78 -0.33 1.63
CA LEU A 20 -11.46 0.34 0.36
C LEU A 20 -11.37 -0.65 -0.80
N THR A 21 -11.86 -0.27 -1.98
CA THR A 21 -11.57 -0.90 -3.27
C THR A 21 -10.19 -0.49 -3.81
N GLN A 22 -9.65 -1.21 -4.80
CA GLN A 22 -8.39 -0.82 -5.46
C GLN A 22 -8.49 0.57 -6.09
N SER A 23 -9.64 0.89 -6.70
CA SER A 23 -9.88 2.19 -7.34
C SER A 23 -9.96 3.33 -6.32
N GLU A 24 -10.59 3.12 -5.16
CA GLU A 24 -10.66 4.14 -4.11
C GLU A 24 -9.29 4.43 -3.50
N LEU A 25 -8.50 3.39 -3.21
CA LEU A 25 -7.13 3.58 -2.74
C LEU A 25 -6.29 4.30 -3.80
N ALA A 26 -6.42 3.92 -5.08
CA ALA A 26 -5.69 4.56 -6.17
C ALA A 26 -6.04 6.05 -6.29
N LYS A 27 -7.33 6.39 -6.18
CA LYS A 27 -7.82 7.78 -6.18
C LYS A 27 -7.24 8.58 -5.02
N GLN A 28 -7.22 8.02 -3.81
CA GLN A 28 -6.64 8.67 -2.63
C GLN A 28 -5.11 8.83 -2.72
N ALA A 29 -4.44 7.89 -3.36
CA ALA A 29 -3.00 7.92 -3.60
C ALA A 29 -2.59 8.60 -4.92
N TYR A 30 -3.53 9.29 -5.60
CA TYR A 30 -3.31 10.01 -6.86
C TYR A 30 -2.64 9.17 -7.96
N CYS A 31 -3.04 7.91 -8.11
CA CYS A 31 -2.52 7.00 -9.12
C CYS A 31 -3.64 6.21 -9.84
N ALA A 32 -3.27 5.50 -10.91
CA ALA A 32 -4.20 4.63 -11.61
C ALA A 32 -4.48 3.33 -10.83
N GLU A 33 -5.69 2.79 -10.92
CA GLU A 33 -6.08 1.53 -10.25
C GLU A 33 -5.12 0.37 -10.57
N ILE A 34 -4.68 0.28 -11.83
CA ILE A 34 -3.74 -0.76 -12.28
C ILE A 34 -2.40 -0.70 -11.53
N THR A 35 -1.98 0.49 -11.08
CA THR A 35 -0.77 0.67 -10.26
C THR A 35 -0.93 -0.02 -8.91
N ILE A 36 -2.04 0.22 -8.21
CA ILE A 36 -2.37 -0.47 -6.94
C ILE A 36 -2.47 -1.97 -7.16
N ARG A 37 -3.15 -2.42 -8.22
CA ARG A 37 -3.28 -3.83 -8.56
C ARG A 37 -1.93 -4.52 -8.74
N LYS A 38 -0.98 -3.89 -9.44
CA LYS A 38 0.37 -4.43 -9.64
C LYS A 38 1.19 -4.44 -8.35
N ILE A 39 1.04 -3.44 -7.49
CA ILE A 39 1.71 -3.41 -6.18
C ILE A 39 1.18 -4.53 -5.29
N GLU A 40 -0.14 -4.72 -5.21
CA GLU A 40 -0.75 -5.80 -4.43
C GLU A 40 -0.39 -7.20 -4.93
N ALA A 41 0.01 -7.31 -6.20
CA ALA A 41 0.49 -8.55 -6.81
C ALA A 41 2.02 -8.71 -6.78
N ASP A 42 2.73 -7.81 -6.09
CA ASP A 42 4.21 -7.74 -6.02
C ASP A 42 4.89 -7.62 -7.40
N GLN A 43 4.16 -7.15 -8.41
CA GLN A 43 4.65 -6.93 -9.78
C GLN A 43 5.25 -5.54 -9.96
N LEU A 44 4.96 -4.61 -9.04
CA LEU A 44 5.44 -3.23 -9.09
C LEU A 44 5.89 -2.77 -7.70
N ARG A 45 7.12 -2.27 -7.63
CA ARG A 45 7.64 -1.58 -6.44
C ARG A 45 7.29 -0.09 -6.53
N PRO A 46 6.57 0.50 -5.57
CA PRO A 46 6.24 1.93 -5.59
C PRO A 46 7.48 2.82 -5.40
N SER A 47 7.41 4.05 -5.90
CA SER A 47 8.35 5.12 -5.54
C SER A 47 8.19 5.49 -4.05
N LEU A 48 9.13 6.27 -3.50
CA LEU A 48 9.03 6.74 -2.12
C LEU A 48 7.80 7.62 -1.91
N GLU A 49 7.56 8.54 -2.83
CA GLU A 49 6.40 9.42 -2.84
C GLU A 49 5.10 8.63 -2.94
N LEU A 50 4.99 7.71 -3.90
CA LEU A 50 3.78 6.89 -4.05
C LEU A 50 3.54 5.99 -2.82
N ALA A 51 4.60 5.44 -2.23
CA ALA A 51 4.49 4.66 -0.99
C ALA A 51 3.95 5.52 0.16
N ALA A 52 4.42 6.76 0.32
CA ALA A 52 3.90 7.67 1.34
C ALA A 52 2.43 8.02 1.11
N LEU A 53 2.04 8.31 -0.13
CA LEU A 53 0.63 8.57 -0.49
C LEU A 53 -0.27 7.37 -0.19
N ILE A 54 0.16 6.17 -0.55
CA ILE A 54 -0.57 4.93 -0.24
C ILE A 54 -0.71 4.75 1.28
N VAL A 55 0.37 4.90 2.04
CA VAL A 55 0.37 4.72 3.50
C VAL A 55 -0.53 5.74 4.20
N ASN A 56 -0.52 6.99 3.73
CA ASN A 56 -1.44 8.02 4.20
C ASN A 56 -2.91 7.65 3.96
N ALA A 57 -3.23 7.14 2.77
CA ALA A 57 -4.59 6.70 2.42
C ALA A 57 -5.10 5.51 3.26
N LEU A 58 -4.21 4.73 3.89
CA LEU A 58 -4.56 3.57 4.73
C LEU A 58 -4.84 3.93 6.20
N ASN A 59 -4.91 5.22 6.55
CA ASN A 59 -5.07 5.73 7.91
C ASN A 59 -4.05 5.11 8.89
N ILE A 60 -2.78 5.01 8.47
CA ILE A 60 -1.68 4.59 9.33
C ILE A 60 -1.23 5.79 10.17
N ALA A 61 -1.02 5.59 11.47
CA ALA A 61 -0.58 6.65 12.38
C ALA A 61 0.79 7.19 11.94
N PRO A 62 1.03 8.53 11.97
CA PRO A 62 2.26 9.14 11.45
C PRO A 62 3.57 8.50 11.94
N ILE A 63 3.60 8.07 13.19
CA ILE A 63 4.77 7.43 13.83
C ILE A 63 5.12 6.06 13.20
N GLU A 64 4.15 5.37 12.60
CA GLU A 64 4.33 4.07 11.97
C GLU A 64 4.57 4.17 10.46
N GLN A 65 4.24 5.32 9.85
CA GLN A 65 4.25 5.47 8.39
C GLN A 65 5.63 5.28 7.79
N SER A 66 6.69 5.81 8.42
CA SER A 66 8.06 5.71 7.91
C SER A 66 8.48 4.25 7.74
N ASN A 67 8.23 3.41 8.75
CA ASN A 67 8.54 1.99 8.72
C ASN A 67 7.80 1.27 7.59
N VAL A 68 6.50 1.56 7.43
CA VAL A 68 5.69 0.95 6.37
C VAL A 68 6.15 1.42 4.98
N VAL A 69 6.51 2.69 4.83
CA VAL A 69 7.06 3.24 3.58
C VAL A 69 8.41 2.59 3.24
N HIS A 70 9.26 2.34 4.23
CA HIS A 70 10.51 1.61 4.02
C HIS A 70 10.25 0.16 3.58
N LEU A 71 9.31 -0.54 4.23
CA LEU A 71 8.91 -1.90 3.85
C LEU A 71 8.32 -1.95 2.44
N ALA A 72 7.51 -0.96 2.03
CA ALA A 72 6.97 -0.84 0.68
C ALA A 72 8.03 -0.83 -0.42
N ARG A 73 9.27 -0.52 -0.03
CA ARG A 73 10.41 -0.41 -0.92
C ARG A 73 11.44 -1.48 -0.65
N GLN A 74 11.22 -2.44 0.24
CA GLN A 74 12.10 -3.61 0.35
C GLN A 74 11.46 -4.72 -0.50
N ARG A 75 12.26 -5.37 -1.36
CA ARG A 75 11.78 -6.46 -2.21
C ARG A 75 11.68 -7.74 -1.39
#